data_AF-A0A4V2YKW8-F1
#
_entry.id   AF-A0A4V2YKW8-F1
#
_cell.length_a   1.000
_cell.length_b   1.000
_cell.length_c   1.000
_cell.angle_alpha   90.00
_cell.angle_beta   90.00
_cell.angle_gamma   90.00
#
_symmetry.space_group_name_H-M   'P 1'
#
loop_
_entity.id
_entity.type
_entity.pdbx_description
1 polymer ?
#
loop_
_entity_poly.entity_id
_entity_poly.type
_entity_poly.pdbx_seq_one_letter_code
_entity_poly.pdbx_strand_id
1 'polypeptide(L)' 'MKTVIDLNDHALELAAKELGTVTKKDTVNAALEFVARRRERIEALLDDPYGIGVGGDIDNPEIMRGARR' A
#
# COMPACT_ATOMS: atom_id res chain seq x y z
N MET A 1 -16.69 12.23 -15.85
CA MET A 1 -17.89 11.37 -15.86
C MET A 1 -18.59 11.52 -14.52
N LYS A 2 -19.93 11.55 -14.49
CA LYS A 2 -20.71 11.58 -13.25
C LYS A 2 -21.42 10.24 -13.13
N THR A 3 -21.21 9.56 -12.01
CA THR A 3 -21.82 8.26 -11.73
C THR A 3 -22.59 8.39 -10.43
N VAL A 4 -23.82 7.90 -10.41
CA VAL A 4 -24.62 7.80 -9.19
C VAL A 4 -24.40 6.40 -8.64
N ILE A 5 -23.88 6.32 -7.42
CA ILE A 5 -23.61 5.07 -6.70
C ILE A 5 -24.05 5.26 -5.26
N ASP A 6 -24.52 4.19 -4.64
CA ASP A 6 -24.74 4.15 -3.20
C ASP A 6 -23.40 3.95 -2.49
N LEU A 7 -23.20 4.70 -1.42
CA LEU A 7 -21.98 4.67 -0.61
C LEU A 7 -22.35 4.47 0.85
N ASN A 8 -21.54 3.68 1.55
CA ASN A 8 -21.61 3.60 2.99
C ASN A 8 -20.96 4.85 3.59
N ASP A 9 -21.78 5.74 4.17
CA ASP A 9 -21.30 7.02 4.71
C ASP A 9 -20.28 6.84 5.84
N HIS A 10 -20.44 5.84 6.70
CA HIS A 10 -19.48 5.59 7.79
C HIS A 10 -18.10 5.17 7.25
N ALA A 11 -18.07 4.27 6.26
CA ALA A 11 -16.82 3.89 5.61
C ALA A 11 -16.16 5.07 4.89
N LEU A 12 -16.97 5.93 4.27
CA LEU A 12 -16.50 7.12 3.58
C LEU A 12 -15.88 8.15 4.55
N GLU A 13 -16.48 8.36 5.72
CA GLU A 13 -15.92 9.23 6.76
C GLU A 13 -14.59 8.72 7.31
N LEU A 14 -14.49 7.40 7.54
CA LEU A 14 -13.23 6.79 7.97
C LEU A 14 -12.14 6.97 6.90
N ALA A 15 -12.46 6.65 5.64
CA ALA A 15 -11.53 6.85 4.54
C ALA A 15 -11.12 8.31 4.38
N ALA A 16 -12.03 9.26 4.59
CA ALA A 16 -11.74 10.69 4.50
C ALA A 16 -10.70 11.12 5.55
N LYS A 17 -10.82 10.62 6.79
CA LYS A 17 -9.87 10.86 7.87
C LYS A 17 -8.50 10.26 7.58
N GLU A 18 -8.46 9.00 7.17
CA GLU A 18 -7.21 8.28 6.86
C GLU A 18 -6.46 8.91 5.66
N LEU A 19 -7.21 9.35 4.64
CA LEU A 19 -6.64 9.92 3.42
C LEU A 19 -6.45 11.45 3.50
N GLY A 20 -6.90 12.10 4.58
CA GLY A 20 -6.81 13.56 4.74
C GLY A 20 -7.63 14.35 3.72
N THR A 21 -8.76 13.81 3.26
CA THR A 21 -9.61 14.43 2.23
C THR A 21 -10.85 15.10 2.83
N VAL A 22 -11.35 16.13 2.17
CA VAL A 22 -12.48 16.94 2.68
C VAL A 22 -13.78 16.61 1.96
N THR A 23 -13.74 16.32 0.65
CA THR A 23 -14.96 16.06 -0.14
C THR A 23 -15.14 14.58 -0.42
N LYS A 24 -16.41 14.12 -0.45
CA LYS A 24 -16.77 12.73 -0.80
C LYS A 24 -16.12 12.27 -2.11
N LYS A 25 -16.10 13.14 -3.13
CA LYS A 25 -15.48 12.86 -4.43
C LYS A 25 -13.98 12.64 -4.28
N ASP A 26 -13.29 13.49 -3.54
CA ASP A 26 -11.84 13.40 -3.39
C ASP A 26 -11.46 12.15 -2.60
N THR A 27 -12.22 11.82 -1.55
CA THR A 27 -12.07 10.58 -0.79
C THR A 27 -12.20 9.35 -1.69
N VAL A 28 -13.26 9.28 -2.52
CA VAL A 28 -13.47 8.13 -3.42
C VAL A 28 -12.34 8.01 -4.44
N ASN A 29 -11.93 9.12 -5.08
CA ASN A 29 -10.85 9.06 -6.06
C ASN A 29 -9.51 8.68 -5.42
N ALA A 30 -9.17 9.26 -4.26
CA ALA A 30 -7.96 8.93 -3.53
C ALA A 30 -7.95 7.47 -3.06
N ALA A 31 -9.08 6.94 -2.61
CA ALA A 31 -9.20 5.54 -2.21
C ALA A 31 -8.98 4.58 -3.39
N LEU A 32 -9.56 4.88 -4.56
CA LEU A 32 -9.37 4.07 -5.78
C LEU A 32 -7.91 4.09 -6.23
N GLU A 33 -7.27 5.26 -6.24
CA GLU A 33 -5.86 5.41 -6.57
C GLU A 33 -4.96 4.67 -5.57
N PHE A 34 -5.28 4.73 -4.28
CA PHE A 34 -4.57 4.00 -3.24
C PHE A 34 -4.60 2.49 -3.46
N VAL A 35 -5.76 1.94 -3.83
CA VAL A 35 -5.92 0.49 -4.12
C VAL A 35 -5.17 0.10 -5.38
N ALA A 36 -5.23 0.91 -6.44
CA ALA A 36 -4.47 0.65 -7.68
C ALA A 36 -2.97 0.60 -7.39
N ARG A 37 -2.43 1.61 -6.70
CA ARG A 37 -1.02 1.65 -6.28
C ARG A 37 -0.66 0.54 -5.30
N ARG A 38 -1.59 0.10 -4.46
CA ARG A 38 -1.35 -1.03 -3.55
C ARG A 38 -1.03 -2.30 -4.35
N ARG A 39 -1.72 -2.54 -5.46
CA ARG A 39 -1.45 -3.69 -6.32
C ARG A 39 -0.07 -3.58 -6.96
N GLU A 40 0.26 -2.42 -7.53
CA GLU A 40 1.57 -2.15 -8.14
C GLU A 40 2.73 -2.38 -7.15
N ARG A 41 2.59 -1.91 -5.90
CA ARG A 41 3.61 -2.14 -4.86
C ARG A 41 3.80 -3.62 -4.52
N ILE A 42 2.72 -4.40 -4.50
CA ILE A 42 2.79 -5.84 -4.21
C ILE A 42 3.44 -6.58 -5.38
N GLU A 43 3.06 -6.25 -6.61
CA GLU A 43 3.66 -6.86 -7.80
C GLU A 43 5.15 -6.52 -7.91
N ALA A 44 5.52 -5.26 -7.72
CA ALA A 44 6.93 -4.86 -7.69
C ALA A 44 7.74 -5.60 -6.61
N LEU A 45 7.13 -5.89 -5.44
CA LEU A 45 7.77 -6.65 -4.37
C LEU A 45 7.94 -8.14 -4.71
N LEU A 46 7.00 -8.72 -5.47
CA LEU A 46 7.00 -10.13 -5.84
C LEU A 46 7.81 -10.43 -7.10
N ASP A 47 7.92 -9.46 -8.01
CA ASP A 47 8.71 -9.56 -9.24
C ASP A 47 10.22 -9.41 -8.98
N ASP A 48 10.61 -8.86 -7.82
CA ASP A 48 11.98 -8.87 -7.34
C ASP A 48 12.22 -10.10 -6.44
N PRO A 49 12.99 -11.12 -6.90
CA PRO A 49 13.31 -12.30 -6.10
C PRO A 49 14.02 -12.00 -4.77
N TYR A 50 14.61 -10.81 -4.65
CA TYR A 50 15.29 -10.33 -3.45
C TYR A 50 14.53 -9.21 -2.72
N GLY A 51 13.35 -8.81 -3.22
CA GLY A 51 12.60 -7.65 -2.71
C GLY A 51 12.11 -7.79 -1.26
N ILE A 52 12.01 -9.03 -0.77
CA ILE A 52 11.63 -9.36 0.62
C ILE A 52 12.84 -9.76 1.48
N GLY A 53 14.06 -9.48 1.01
CA GLY A 53 15.29 -9.69 1.80
C GLY A 53 15.69 -11.16 1.97
N VAL A 54 15.16 -12.06 1.15
CA VAL A 54 15.69 -13.44 1.02
C VAL A 54 16.93 -13.43 0.13
N GLY A 55 17.98 -12.74 0.60
CA GLY A 55 19.34 -12.95 0.10
C GLY A 55 19.79 -14.36 0.47
N GLY A 56 20.55 -15.01 -0.41
CA GLY A 56 21.10 -16.35 -0.19
C GLY A 56 22.13 -16.43 0.96
N ASP A 57 22.31 -15.34 1.69
CA ASP A 57 23.27 -15.14 2.78
C ASP A 57 22.61 -14.90 4.15
N ILE A 58 21.29 -15.06 4.25
CA ILE A 58 20.57 -14.95 5.53
C ILE A 58 21.03 -15.99 6.57
N ASP A 59 21.61 -17.09 6.10
CA ASP A 59 22.25 -18.13 6.91
C ASP A 59 23.75 -17.86 7.18
N ASN A 60 24.34 -16.81 6.59
CA ASN A 60 25.74 -16.46 6.76
C ASN A 60 25.96 -15.71 8.10
N PRO A 61 26.66 -16.32 9.06
CA PRO A 61 26.82 -15.74 10.39
C PRO A 61 27.75 -14.52 10.43
N GLU A 62 28.62 -14.32 9.44
CA GLU A 62 29.47 -13.13 9.36
C GLU A 62 28.69 -11.90 8.91
N ILE A 63 27.86 -12.04 7.88
CA ILE A 63 27.02 -10.96 7.34
C ILE A 63 25.96 -10.55 8.37
N MET A 64 25.30 -11.52 9.01
CA MET A 64 24.26 -11.24 10.01
C MET A 64 24.79 -10.58 11.29
N ARG A 65 26.08 -10.75 11.62
CA ARG A 65 26.73 -10.00 12.72
C ARG A 65 26.94 -8.52 12.38
N GLY A 66 27.12 -8.17 11.11
CA GLY A 66 27.25 -6.79 10.65
C GLY A 66 25.93 -6.04 10.60
N ALA A 67 24.83 -6.72 10.24
CA ALA A 67 23.51 -6.12 10.08
C ALA A 67 22.80 -5.74 11.40
N ARG A 68 23.29 -6.19 12.56
CA ARG A 68 22.69 -5.94 13.89
C ARG A 68 23.32 -4.74 14.63
N ARG A 69 24.19 -3.96 13.98
CA ARG A 69 24.85 -2.79 14.59
C ARG A 69 24.14 -1.50 14.27
#